data_AF-A0A954BW59-F1
#
_entry.id   AF-A0A954BW59-F1
#
_cell.length_a   1.000
_cell.length_b   1.000
_cell.length_c   1.000
_cell.angle_alpha   90.00
_cell.angle_beta   90.00
_cell.angle_gamma   90.00
#
_symmetry.space_group_name_H-M   'P 1'
#
loop_
_entity.id
_entity.type
_entity.pdbx_description
1 polymer ?
#
loop_
_entity_poly.entity_id
_entity_poly.type
_entity_poly.pdbx_seq_one_letter_code
_entity_poly.pdbx_strand_id
1 'polypeptide(L)'
;MTDLRFDITPIDALANTARVVVEGAIDATTVISFESQLKQLQEDGYTNFVLDMQGIKYVNSTGLGSLVATADNLEKVGGGLALIRVHPKVKVVFDMLGLNSFFRIFTNEDEAVNFLASSKGGDAAAAPQAAPQQAPPPPPQQQRPPTGQFQQQRPPTGQQPQPQYAQQRPPTGQVQRRQTGGVQRPPTGQYGRPGTGQWTPPSRDNPQVVACPNCGASFKVSQTGRYKCPSCATAFVVDPQFGVELAPATSQLTLAFTPECREGFNLYLGAMCRRSGYSEADYNQLKQGLDQILQGVLQNCYQGRIYESYAVAFLPARRNLQIKFIVAGPTLQGDPRAYFPAAAQIMPDLAMRPHPKGGTVVVMSFRR
;
A
#
# COMPACT_ATOMS: atom_id res chain seq x y z
N MET A 1 -22.37 0.06 11.95
CA MET A 1 -21.43 0.91 11.18
C MET A 1 -21.10 2.08 12.07
N THR A 2 -19.83 2.31 12.37
CA THR A 2 -19.44 3.40 13.26
C THR A 2 -19.25 4.62 12.37
N ASP A 3 -20.31 5.41 12.22
CA ASP A 3 -20.26 6.64 11.43
C ASP A 3 -19.36 7.67 12.10
N LEU A 4 -18.53 8.35 11.31
CA LEU A 4 -17.87 9.58 11.75
C LEU A 4 -18.93 10.65 11.97
N ARG A 5 -18.89 11.32 13.11
CA ARG A 5 -19.76 12.46 13.38
C ARG A 5 -18.98 13.73 13.19
N PHE A 6 -19.60 14.68 12.50
CA PHE A 6 -19.06 15.99 12.23
C PHE A 6 -19.98 17.03 12.88
N ASP A 7 -19.39 17.92 13.65
CA ASP A 7 -20.03 19.16 14.08
C ASP A 7 -19.21 20.33 13.52
N ILE A 8 -19.86 21.13 12.69
CA ILE A 8 -19.21 22.18 11.91
C ILE A 8 -19.75 23.52 12.39
N THR A 9 -18.85 24.35 12.90
CA THR A 9 -19.17 25.70 13.37
C THR A 9 -18.34 26.71 12.58
N PRO A 10 -18.94 27.71 11.91
CA PRO A 10 -18.17 28.80 11.33
C PRO A 10 -17.46 29.61 12.43
N ILE A 11 -16.25 30.08 12.14
CA ILE A 11 -15.48 30.96 13.05
C ILE A 11 -15.53 32.38 12.50
N ASP A 12 -16.28 33.26 13.15
CA ASP A 12 -16.45 34.66 12.72
C ASP A 12 -15.15 35.50 12.82
N ALA A 13 -14.19 35.06 13.63
CA ALA A 13 -12.91 35.74 13.83
C ALA A 13 -12.02 35.75 12.57
N LEU A 14 -12.24 34.86 11.60
CA LEU A 14 -11.48 34.81 10.35
C LEU A 14 -12.37 34.39 9.17
N ALA A 15 -12.44 35.23 8.14
CA ALA A 15 -13.23 34.93 6.94
C ALA A 15 -12.85 33.59 6.30
N ASN A 16 -13.87 32.84 5.87
CA ASN A 16 -13.77 31.52 5.25
C ASN A 16 -13.17 30.45 6.18
N THR A 17 -13.40 30.55 7.49
CA THR A 17 -12.88 29.61 8.49
C THR A 17 -13.99 28.82 9.14
N ALA A 18 -13.83 27.50 9.21
CA ALA A 18 -14.72 26.61 9.93
C ALA A 18 -13.95 25.80 10.97
N ARG A 19 -14.54 25.68 12.15
CA ARG A 19 -14.19 24.65 13.12
C ARG A 19 -14.91 23.37 12.76
N VAL A 20 -14.15 22.28 12.66
CA VAL A 20 -14.68 20.96 12.34
C VAL A 20 -14.36 20.03 13.50
N VAL A 21 -15.36 19.69 14.30
CA VAL A 21 -15.23 18.72 15.38
C VAL A 21 -15.54 17.35 14.82
N VAL A 22 -14.59 16.42 15.01
CA VAL A 22 -14.74 15.06 14.49
C VAL A 22 -14.67 14.06 15.63
N GLU A 23 -15.70 13.21 15.70
CA GLU A 23 -15.77 12.11 16.66
C GLU A 23 -15.71 10.75 15.96
N GLY A 24 -14.92 9.84 16.51
CA GLY A 24 -14.82 8.45 16.05
C GLY A 24 -13.39 8.02 15.74
N ALA A 25 -13.22 7.35 14.60
CA ALA A 25 -11.93 6.85 14.13
C ALA A 25 -11.80 7.11 12.63
N ILE A 26 -10.61 7.55 12.21
CA ILE A 26 -10.31 7.79 10.79
C ILE A 26 -9.51 6.59 10.28
N ASP A 27 -10.19 5.68 9.57
CA ASP A 27 -9.61 4.46 9.04
C ASP A 27 -10.06 4.18 7.59
N ALA A 28 -9.67 3.03 7.04
CA ALA A 28 -9.96 2.67 5.65
C ALA A 28 -11.46 2.59 5.32
N THR A 29 -12.33 2.45 6.34
CA THR A 29 -13.78 2.40 6.18
C THR A 29 -14.43 3.77 6.26
N THR A 30 -13.89 4.68 7.08
CA THR A 30 -14.47 6.00 7.35
C THR A 30 -13.83 7.13 6.53
N VAL A 31 -12.64 6.92 5.97
CA VAL A 31 -11.88 7.95 5.24
C VAL A 31 -12.64 8.55 4.05
N ILE A 32 -13.45 7.76 3.34
CA ILE A 32 -14.22 8.27 2.19
C ILE A 32 -15.26 9.30 2.66
N SER A 33 -15.90 9.05 3.80
CA SER A 33 -16.85 9.99 4.41
C SER A 33 -16.16 11.25 4.92
N PHE A 34 -14.99 11.09 5.54
CA PHE A 34 -14.14 12.20 5.99
C PHE A 34 -13.74 13.13 4.84
N GLU A 35 -13.20 12.57 3.76
CA GLU A 35 -12.80 13.34 2.57
C GLU A 35 -13.98 14.04 1.92
N SER A 36 -15.12 13.35 1.80
CA SER A 36 -16.33 13.92 1.20
C SER A 36 -16.84 15.13 1.99
N GLN A 37 -16.84 15.05 3.32
CA GLN A 37 -17.31 16.14 4.17
C GLN A 37 -16.39 17.37 4.09
N LEU A 38 -15.07 17.16 4.12
CA LEU A 38 -14.11 18.26 4.01
C LEU A 38 -14.14 18.90 2.63
N LYS A 39 -14.33 18.11 1.58
CA LYS A 39 -14.50 18.62 0.21
C LYS A 39 -15.77 19.46 0.08
N GLN A 40 -16.87 19.02 0.69
CA GLN A 40 -18.12 19.80 0.70
C GLN A 40 -17.91 21.17 1.37
N LEU A 41 -17.19 21.23 2.49
CA LEU A 41 -16.86 22.52 3.12
C LEU A 41 -16.01 23.44 2.24
N GLN A 42 -15.10 22.88 1.45
CA GLN A 42 -14.36 23.66 0.46
C GLN A 42 -15.27 24.20 -0.64
N GLU A 43 -16.23 23.39 -1.11
CA GLU A 43 -17.24 23.81 -2.10
C GLU A 43 -18.18 24.89 -1.54
N ASP A 44 -18.45 24.86 -0.23
CA ASP A 44 -19.21 25.88 0.50
C ASP A 44 -18.41 27.19 0.74
N GLY A 45 -17.15 27.25 0.29
CA GLY A 45 -16.32 28.45 0.29
C GLY A 45 -15.36 28.58 1.48
N TYR A 46 -15.31 27.59 2.38
CA TYR A 46 -14.35 27.59 3.48
C TYR A 46 -12.96 27.19 2.98
N THR A 47 -11.96 28.01 3.28
CA THR A 47 -10.55 27.77 2.90
C THR A 47 -9.67 27.49 4.10
N ASN A 48 -10.15 27.75 5.32
CA ASN A 48 -9.41 27.52 6.56
C ASN A 48 -10.16 26.56 7.47
N PHE A 49 -9.50 25.51 7.91
CA PHE A 49 -10.09 24.52 8.82
C PHE A 49 -9.33 24.47 10.14
N VAL A 50 -10.08 24.62 11.23
CA VAL A 50 -9.62 24.28 12.58
C VAL A 50 -10.23 22.93 12.95
N LEU A 51 -9.44 21.87 12.81
CA LEU A 51 -9.88 20.51 13.03
C LEU A 51 -9.70 20.11 14.49
N ASP A 52 -10.81 19.84 15.17
CA ASP A 52 -10.79 19.32 16.53
C ASP A 52 -10.71 17.80 16.54
N MET A 53 -9.60 17.31 17.09
CA MET A 53 -9.27 15.89 17.11
C MET A 53 -9.45 15.24 18.48
N GLN A 54 -10.14 15.90 19.42
CA GLN A 54 -10.36 15.33 20.77
C GLN A 54 -11.19 14.04 20.71
N GLY A 55 -12.17 14.00 19.81
CA GLY A 55 -13.05 12.85 19.59
C GLY A 55 -12.43 11.72 18.77
N ILE A 56 -11.24 11.93 18.18
CA ILE A 56 -10.55 10.95 17.34
C ILE A 56 -9.65 10.06 18.20
N LYS A 57 -10.09 8.82 18.43
CA LYS A 57 -9.36 7.87 19.28
C LYS A 57 -8.30 7.08 18.53
N TYR A 58 -8.42 7.01 17.19
CA TYR A 58 -7.57 6.20 16.33
C TYR A 58 -7.50 6.77 14.91
N VAL A 59 -6.31 6.74 14.32
CA VAL A 59 -6.04 7.12 12.92
C VAL A 59 -5.08 6.08 12.32
N ASN A 60 -5.40 5.55 11.14
CA ASN A 60 -4.51 4.64 10.39
C ASN A 60 -3.72 5.38 9.28
N SER A 61 -2.91 4.64 8.51
CA SER A 61 -2.10 5.21 7.42
C SER A 61 -2.94 5.91 6.33
N THR A 62 -4.13 5.39 6.02
CA THR A 62 -5.05 6.02 5.05
C THR A 62 -5.63 7.32 5.59
N GLY A 63 -6.03 7.35 6.87
CA GLY A 63 -6.53 8.56 7.53
C GLY A 63 -5.46 9.65 7.65
N LEU A 64 -4.23 9.26 7.98
CA LEU A 64 -3.08 10.18 7.96
C LEU A 64 -2.83 10.76 6.57
N GLY A 65 -2.81 9.90 5.53
CA GLY A 65 -2.65 10.36 4.15
C GLY A 65 -3.74 11.33 3.71
N SER A 66 -4.98 11.11 4.17
CA SER A 66 -6.12 11.99 3.91
C SER A 66 -5.98 13.36 4.59
N LEU A 67 -5.51 13.39 5.84
CA LEU A 67 -5.20 14.64 6.56
C LEU A 67 -4.10 15.44 5.86
N VAL A 68 -3.04 14.76 5.41
CA VAL A 68 -1.93 15.39 4.64
C VAL A 68 -2.46 15.97 3.33
N ALA A 69 -3.23 15.19 2.56
CA ALA A 69 -3.79 15.63 1.30
C ALA A 69 -4.74 16.83 1.46
N THR A 70 -5.51 16.85 2.55
CA THR A 70 -6.39 17.98 2.89
C THR A 70 -5.57 19.24 3.18
N ALA A 71 -4.53 19.14 4.01
CA ALA A 71 -3.65 20.27 4.31
C ALA A 71 -3.03 20.85 3.04
N ASP A 72 -2.43 20.00 2.19
CA ASP A 72 -1.83 20.41 0.92
C ASP A 72 -2.84 21.11 -0.02
N ASN A 73 -4.08 20.63 -0.05
CA ASN A 73 -5.11 21.20 -0.92
C ASN A 73 -5.60 22.57 -0.43
N LEU A 74 -5.73 22.76 0.89
CA LEU A 74 -6.10 24.05 1.48
C LEU A 74 -4.98 25.08 1.29
N GLU A 75 -3.72 24.67 1.42
CA GLU A 75 -2.59 25.57 1.17
C GLU A 75 -2.54 26.07 -0.28
N LYS A 76 -2.85 25.21 -1.27
CA LYS A 76 -2.92 25.60 -2.69
C LYS A 76 -3.96 26.68 -2.99
N VAL A 77 -5.04 26.73 -2.21
CA VAL A 77 -6.10 27.76 -2.35
C VAL A 77 -5.88 28.96 -1.43
N GLY A 78 -4.69 29.10 -0.85
CA GLY A 78 -4.32 30.22 0.03
C GLY A 78 -4.97 30.15 1.42
N GLY A 79 -5.39 28.95 1.82
CA GLY A 79 -5.94 28.66 3.13
C GLY A 79 -5.00 27.77 3.96
N GLY A 80 -5.55 27.12 4.99
CA GLY A 80 -4.74 26.26 5.86
C GLY A 80 -5.53 25.32 6.75
N LEU A 81 -4.84 24.27 7.20
CA LEU A 81 -5.32 23.31 8.20
C LEU A 81 -4.55 23.49 9.51
N ALA A 82 -5.29 23.70 10.60
CA ALA A 82 -4.77 23.70 11.96
C ALA A 82 -5.47 22.61 12.77
N LEU A 83 -4.70 21.87 13.57
CA LEU A 83 -5.21 20.80 14.43
C LEU A 83 -5.26 21.29 15.87
N ILE A 84 -6.37 21.06 16.58
CA ILE A 84 -6.50 21.36 18.00
C ILE A 84 -6.92 20.14 18.79
N ARG A 85 -6.58 20.13 20.08
CA ARG A 85 -6.98 19.09 21.05
C ARG A 85 -6.73 17.66 20.58
N VAL A 86 -5.60 17.42 19.91
CA VAL A 86 -5.23 16.09 19.40
C VAL A 86 -5.14 15.08 20.55
N HIS A 87 -5.90 13.99 20.46
CA HIS A 87 -5.92 12.96 21.47
C HIS A 87 -4.51 12.35 21.70
N PRO A 88 -4.05 12.12 22.94
CA PRO A 88 -2.67 11.68 23.22
C PRO A 88 -2.22 10.44 22.45
N LYS A 89 -3.12 9.46 22.28
CA LYS A 89 -2.83 8.25 21.48
C LYS A 89 -2.53 8.55 20.01
N VAL A 90 -3.22 9.52 19.42
CA VAL A 90 -3.00 9.95 18.04
C VAL A 90 -1.73 10.79 17.94
N LYS A 91 -1.47 11.63 18.95
CA LYS A 91 -0.23 12.42 19.05
C LYS A 91 1.01 11.53 19.03
N VAL A 92 1.02 10.42 19.76
CA VAL A 92 2.15 9.44 19.73
C VAL A 92 2.42 8.93 18.31
N VAL A 93 1.37 8.70 17.51
CA VAL A 93 1.51 8.27 16.11
C VAL A 93 2.15 9.39 15.28
N PHE A 94 1.75 10.65 15.49
CA PHE A 94 2.33 11.79 14.78
C PHE A 94 3.80 12.01 15.17
N ASP A 95 4.12 11.87 16.46
CA ASP A 95 5.48 11.95 17.00
C ASP A 95 6.37 10.87 16.37
N MET A 96 5.91 9.61 16.36
CA MET A 96 6.68 8.49 15.80
C MET A 96 6.93 8.62 14.29
N LEU A 97 6.00 9.23 13.56
CA LEU A 97 6.12 9.43 12.12
C LEU A 97 6.80 10.75 11.74
N GLY A 98 7.20 11.57 12.72
CA GLY A 98 7.82 12.88 12.47
C GLY A 98 6.88 13.89 11.80
N LEU A 99 5.56 13.71 11.93
CA LEU A 99 4.55 14.54 11.27
C LEU A 99 4.25 15.84 12.03
N ASN A 100 4.82 16.03 13.22
CA ASN A 100 4.65 17.26 14.00
C ASN A 100 5.20 18.52 13.33
N SER A 101 6.23 18.40 12.50
CA SER A 101 6.75 19.54 11.74
C SER A 101 5.88 19.89 10.53
N PHE A 102 5.02 18.95 10.11
CA PHE A 102 4.10 19.13 8.98
C PHE A 102 2.74 19.65 9.46
N PHE A 103 2.17 19.05 10.50
CA PHE A 103 0.90 19.49 11.05
C PHE A 103 1.09 20.61 12.06
N ARG A 104 0.34 21.70 11.87
CA ARG A 104 0.26 22.80 12.83
C ARG A 104 -0.72 22.43 13.94
N ILE A 105 -0.17 21.95 15.06
CA ILE A 105 -0.94 21.47 16.21
C ILE A 105 -0.90 22.54 17.31
N PHE A 106 -2.06 23.01 17.74
CA PHE A 106 -2.22 24.03 18.77
C PHE A 106 -3.00 23.49 19.97
N THR A 107 -2.87 24.18 21.10
CA THR A 107 -3.55 23.79 22.34
C THR A 107 -4.98 24.31 22.38
N ASN A 108 -5.22 25.48 21.80
CA ASN A 108 -6.51 26.16 21.79
C ASN A 108 -6.88 26.64 20.38
N GLU A 109 -8.17 26.95 20.20
CA GLU A 109 -8.74 27.45 18.94
C GLU A 109 -8.18 28.83 18.57
N ASP A 110 -7.96 29.71 19.56
CA ASP A 110 -7.48 31.07 19.33
C ASP A 110 -6.08 31.11 18.71
N GLU A 111 -5.15 30.28 19.17
CA GLU A 111 -3.81 30.09 18.59
C GLU A 111 -3.89 29.61 17.15
N ALA A 112 -4.78 28.65 16.87
CA ALA A 112 -4.99 28.11 15.53
C ALA A 112 -5.52 29.19 14.58
N VAL A 113 -6.49 29.98 15.02
CA VAL A 113 -7.08 31.08 14.23
C VAL A 113 -6.05 32.18 13.99
N ASN A 114 -5.29 32.57 15.01
CA ASN A 114 -4.22 33.57 14.89
C ASN A 114 -3.14 33.13 13.90
N PHE A 115 -2.75 31.85 13.95
CA PHE A 115 -1.82 31.28 12.99
C PHE A 115 -2.37 31.35 11.56
N LEU A 116 -3.61 30.91 11.34
CA LEU A 116 -4.25 30.92 10.02
C LEU A 116 -4.45 32.36 9.50
N ALA A 117 -4.69 33.33 10.38
CA ALA A 117 -4.77 34.75 10.01
C ALA A 117 -3.42 35.31 9.55
N SER A 118 -2.32 34.94 10.24
CA SER A 118 -0.95 35.40 9.90
C SER A 118 -0.39 34.77 8.63
N SER A 119 -0.89 33.60 8.24
CA SER A 119 -0.41 32.83 7.07
C SER A 119 -0.83 33.41 5.71
N LYS A 120 -1.70 34.43 5.68
CA LYS A 120 -2.15 35.10 4.44
C LYS A 120 -1.09 36.05 3.82
N GLY A 121 0.04 36.26 4.48
CA GLY A 121 1.23 36.90 3.90
C GLY A 121 2.28 35.85 3.59
N GLY A 122 2.56 35.62 2.31
CA GLY A 122 3.55 34.65 1.89
C GLY A 122 4.92 34.97 2.49
N ASP A 123 5.36 34.14 3.42
CA ASP A 123 6.74 33.69 3.60
C ASP A 123 6.77 32.59 4.67
N ALA A 124 7.50 31.52 4.38
CA ALA A 124 7.79 30.46 5.33
C ALA A 124 8.66 31.02 6.46
N ALA A 125 8.03 31.51 7.53
CA ALA A 125 8.71 31.93 8.75
C ALA A 125 8.37 30.98 9.90
N ALA A 126 9.44 30.56 10.59
CA ALA A 126 9.52 29.54 11.61
C ALA A 126 8.40 29.56 12.68
N ALA A 127 7.97 28.36 13.08
CA ALA A 127 7.10 28.14 14.21
C ALA A 127 7.64 28.82 15.49
N PRO A 128 6.80 29.51 16.28
CA PRO A 128 7.16 29.91 17.63
C PRO A 128 7.37 28.66 18.48
N GLN A 129 8.62 28.45 18.92
CA GLN A 129 8.95 27.44 19.92
C GLN A 129 8.27 27.81 21.24
N ALA A 130 7.38 26.94 21.71
CA ALA A 130 6.95 26.97 23.10
C ALA A 130 8.18 26.79 24.02
N ALA A 131 8.24 27.63 25.05
CA ALA A 131 9.32 27.72 26.03
C ALA A 131 9.72 26.37 26.67
N PRO A 132 10.98 26.20 27.09
CA PRO A 132 11.55 24.90 27.47
C PRO A 132 10.96 24.40 28.79
N GLN A 133 10.16 23.32 28.73
CA GLN A 133 9.89 22.50 29.90
C GLN A 133 11.09 21.58 30.12
N GLN A 134 11.72 21.71 31.28
CA GLN A 134 12.85 20.88 31.71
C GLN A 134 12.53 19.40 31.54
N ALA A 135 13.45 18.67 30.91
CA ALA A 135 13.37 17.22 30.79
C ALA A 135 13.30 16.58 32.19
N PRO A 136 12.43 15.59 32.43
CA PRO A 136 12.53 14.79 33.64
C PRO A 136 13.92 14.13 33.69
N PRO A 137 14.54 14.02 34.89
CA PRO A 137 15.88 13.46 35.02
C PRO A 137 15.92 12.02 34.48
N PRO A 138 17.06 11.59 33.91
CA PRO A 138 17.19 10.24 33.38
C PRO A 138 16.92 9.20 34.49
N PRO A 139 16.29 8.06 34.16
CA PRO A 139 16.08 7.00 35.12
C PRO A 139 17.44 6.52 35.68
N PRO A 140 17.51 6.16 36.97
CA PRO A 140 18.75 5.74 37.59
C PRO A 140 19.33 4.52 36.86
N GLN A 141 20.62 4.63 36.53
CA GLN A 141 21.41 3.55 35.93
C GLN A 141 21.39 2.34 36.88
N GLN A 142 20.63 1.30 36.51
CA GLN A 142 20.74 0.01 37.17
C GLN A 142 22.12 -0.56 36.85
N GLN A 143 22.95 -0.66 37.88
CA GLN A 143 24.26 -1.30 37.82
C GLN A 143 24.09 -2.75 37.34
N ARG A 144 24.86 -3.15 36.32
CA ARG A 144 24.93 -4.54 35.89
C ARG A 144 25.37 -5.39 37.09
N PRO A 145 24.70 -6.51 37.39
CA PRO A 145 25.26 -7.47 38.33
C PRO A 145 26.54 -8.09 37.73
N PRO A 146 27.53 -8.44 38.56
CA PRO A 146 28.80 -8.99 38.12
C PRO A 146 28.61 -10.34 37.42
N THR A 147 29.47 -10.58 36.44
CA THR A 147 29.56 -11.79 35.63
C THR A 147 29.76 -13.03 36.50
N GLY A 148 28.67 -13.73 36.81
CA GLY A 148 28.71 -15.08 37.38
C GLY A 148 29.07 -16.09 36.29
N GLN A 149 30.10 -16.89 36.53
CA GLN A 149 30.54 -17.98 35.66
C GLN A 149 29.40 -19.00 35.47
N PHE A 150 28.82 -19.06 34.27
CA PHE A 150 27.97 -20.19 33.90
C PHE A 150 28.86 -21.34 33.42
N GLN A 151 29.08 -22.32 34.30
CA GLN A 151 29.59 -23.63 33.90
C GLN A 151 28.58 -24.29 32.95
N GLN A 152 29.06 -24.67 31.77
CA GLN A 152 28.32 -25.50 30.83
C GLN A 152 28.14 -26.91 31.42
N GLN A 153 26.93 -27.24 31.87
CA GLN A 153 26.54 -28.64 32.02
C GLN A 153 25.73 -29.05 30.79
N ARG A 154 26.24 -30.05 30.06
CA ARG A 154 25.52 -30.71 28.96
C ARG A 154 24.29 -31.42 29.53
N PRO A 155 23.12 -31.39 28.86
CA PRO A 155 22.04 -32.29 29.20
C PRO A 155 22.37 -33.72 28.74
N PRO A 156 21.90 -34.75 29.47
CA PRO A 156 22.05 -36.14 29.06
C PRO A 156 21.11 -36.49 27.89
N THR A 157 21.60 -37.39 27.06
CA THR A 157 20.88 -38.02 25.96
C THR A 157 19.65 -38.77 26.48
N GLY A 158 18.44 -38.39 26.06
CA GLY A 158 17.22 -39.11 26.44
C GLY A 158 15.93 -38.44 25.93
N GLN A 159 15.34 -39.02 24.88
CA GLN A 159 13.95 -38.95 24.42
C GLN A 159 13.20 -37.60 24.52
N GLN A 160 13.06 -36.94 23.37
CA GLN A 160 12.15 -35.81 23.16
C GLN A 160 10.66 -36.24 23.27
N PRO A 161 9.79 -35.51 24.00
CA PRO A 161 8.35 -35.58 23.78
C PRO A 161 7.96 -34.73 22.56
N GLN A 162 7.19 -35.32 21.64
CA GLN A 162 6.60 -34.61 20.49
C GLN A 162 5.51 -33.62 20.94
N PRO A 163 5.39 -32.43 20.33
CA PRO A 163 4.22 -31.58 20.53
C PRO A 163 2.99 -32.14 19.79
N GLN A 164 1.98 -32.59 20.54
CA GLN A 164 0.65 -32.94 20.02
C GLN A 164 -0.11 -31.66 19.64
N TYR A 165 -0.02 -31.27 18.36
CA TYR A 165 -1.03 -30.41 17.77
C TYR A 165 -2.28 -31.25 17.48
N ALA A 166 -3.35 -31.01 18.25
CA ALA A 166 -4.64 -31.65 18.06
C ALA A 166 -5.17 -31.35 16.65
N GLN A 167 -5.27 -32.40 15.83
CA GLN A 167 -6.02 -32.37 14.58
C GLN A 167 -7.52 -32.30 14.91
N GLN A 168 -8.12 -31.12 14.83
CA GLN A 168 -9.58 -30.99 14.77
C GLN A 168 -9.99 -30.81 13.31
N ARG A 169 -10.36 -31.93 12.68
CA ARG A 169 -11.13 -31.94 11.44
C ARG A 169 -12.53 -31.37 11.72
N PRO A 170 -13.10 -30.50 10.85
CA PRO A 170 -14.53 -30.22 10.92
C PRO A 170 -15.32 -31.48 10.53
N PRO A 171 -16.51 -31.71 11.12
CA PRO A 171 -17.31 -32.90 10.86
C PRO A 171 -17.84 -32.92 9.42
N THR A 172 -17.74 -34.10 8.81
CA THR A 172 -18.40 -34.50 7.56
C THR A 172 -19.92 -34.43 7.71
N GLY A 173 -20.51 -33.29 7.33
CA GLY A 173 -21.93 -33.19 7.00
C GLY A 173 -22.15 -33.61 5.55
N GLN A 174 -23.05 -34.57 5.35
CA GLN A 174 -23.49 -35.01 4.02
C GLN A 174 -24.18 -33.84 3.30
N VAL A 175 -23.50 -33.23 2.33
CA VAL A 175 -24.16 -32.35 1.35
C VAL A 175 -24.62 -33.23 0.20
N GLN A 176 -25.93 -33.48 0.13
CA GLN A 176 -26.57 -34.14 -1.01
C GLN A 176 -26.20 -33.42 -2.30
N ARG A 177 -25.58 -34.17 -3.23
CA ARG A 177 -25.37 -33.77 -4.61
C ARG A 177 -26.72 -33.41 -5.25
N ARG A 178 -26.99 -32.13 -5.44
CA ARG A 178 -27.90 -31.70 -6.51
C ARG A 178 -27.20 -32.02 -7.83
N GLN A 179 -27.76 -32.93 -8.59
CA GLN A 179 -27.37 -33.20 -9.97
C GLN A 179 -27.69 -31.94 -10.80
N THR A 180 -26.66 -31.22 -11.21
CA THR A 180 -26.72 -30.31 -12.36
C THR A 180 -25.68 -30.80 -13.37
N GLY A 181 -26.15 -31.02 -14.59
CA GLY A 181 -25.48 -31.74 -15.67
C GLY A 181 -24.04 -31.30 -15.93
N GLY A 182 -23.22 -32.27 -16.36
CA GLY A 182 -21.81 -32.09 -16.62
C GLY A 182 -21.54 -31.02 -17.67
N VAL A 183 -20.78 -29.99 -17.27
CA VAL A 183 -20.01 -29.18 -18.21
C VAL A 183 -18.58 -29.74 -18.17
N GLN A 184 -18.24 -30.54 -19.18
CA GLN A 184 -16.86 -30.94 -19.42
C GLN A 184 -16.02 -29.65 -19.62
N ARG A 185 -15.02 -29.43 -18.76
CA ARG A 185 -14.02 -28.37 -18.98
C ARG A 185 -13.21 -28.76 -20.22
N PRO A 186 -13.13 -27.91 -21.27
CA PRO A 186 -12.24 -28.20 -22.37
C PRO A 186 -10.78 -28.07 -21.90
N PRO A 187 -9.83 -28.76 -22.56
CA PRO A 187 -8.42 -28.72 -22.20
C PRO A 187 -7.87 -27.29 -22.28
N THR A 188 -7.11 -26.90 -21.26
CA THR A 188 -6.24 -25.73 -21.28
C THR A 188 -5.29 -25.82 -22.47
N GLY A 189 -5.44 -24.95 -23.46
CA GLY A 189 -4.54 -24.92 -24.62
C GLY A 189 -5.04 -24.21 -25.88
N GLN A 190 -6.33 -23.90 -26.01
CA GLN A 190 -6.86 -23.19 -27.19
C GLN A 190 -7.95 -22.20 -26.79
N TYR A 191 -7.59 -21.13 -26.09
CA TYR A 191 -8.52 -20.02 -25.87
C TYR A 191 -8.33 -19.00 -27.01
N GLY A 192 -9.03 -19.27 -28.12
CA GLY A 192 -9.39 -18.29 -29.14
C GLY A 192 -8.24 -17.55 -29.84
N ARG A 193 -7.51 -18.24 -30.73
CA ARG A 193 -7.46 -17.67 -32.08
C ARG A 193 -8.91 -17.71 -32.57
N PRO A 194 -9.50 -16.61 -33.08
CA PRO A 194 -10.69 -16.73 -33.89
C PRO A 194 -10.36 -17.78 -34.96
N GLY A 195 -11.15 -18.84 -35.06
CA GLY A 195 -10.87 -19.91 -36.02
C GLY A 195 -10.85 -19.31 -37.41
N THR A 196 -9.67 -19.13 -38.01
CA THR A 196 -9.44 -18.70 -39.40
C THR A 196 -10.21 -17.47 -39.93
N GLY A 197 -11.01 -16.79 -39.09
CA GLY A 197 -11.85 -15.66 -39.43
C GLY A 197 -11.21 -14.38 -38.92
N GLN A 198 -11.29 -13.32 -39.73
CA GLN A 198 -10.83 -11.99 -39.35
C GLN A 198 -11.55 -11.54 -38.07
N TRP A 199 -10.76 -11.17 -37.04
CA TRP A 199 -11.29 -10.49 -35.85
C TRP A 199 -11.86 -9.13 -36.27
N THR A 200 -13.15 -8.94 -35.99
CA THR A 200 -13.80 -7.65 -36.21
C THR A 200 -13.85 -6.89 -34.87
N PRO A 201 -13.26 -5.70 -34.78
CA PRO A 201 -13.30 -4.89 -33.56
C PRO A 201 -14.76 -4.57 -33.17
N PRO A 202 -15.10 -4.56 -31.87
CA PRO A 202 -16.43 -4.11 -31.43
C PRO A 202 -16.63 -2.63 -31.72
N SER A 203 -17.81 -2.31 -32.24
CA SER A 203 -18.30 -0.93 -32.43
C SER A 203 -19.69 -0.76 -31.81
N ARG A 204 -20.15 0.48 -31.69
CA ARG A 204 -21.50 0.77 -31.15
C ARG A 204 -22.58 0.11 -32.00
N ASP A 205 -22.37 0.07 -33.31
CA ASP A 205 -23.30 -0.53 -34.28
C ASP A 205 -23.12 -2.06 -34.41
N ASN A 206 -21.95 -2.58 -34.02
CA ASN A 206 -21.65 -4.01 -34.03
C ASN A 206 -20.98 -4.46 -32.71
N PRO A 207 -21.76 -4.56 -31.62
CA PRO A 207 -21.24 -4.98 -30.33
C PRO A 207 -20.90 -6.48 -30.32
N GLN A 208 -19.70 -6.82 -29.84
CA GLN A 208 -19.19 -8.19 -29.77
C GLN A 208 -19.40 -8.81 -28.39
N VAL A 209 -19.64 -10.11 -28.33
CA VAL A 209 -19.62 -10.87 -27.07
C VAL A 209 -18.19 -11.36 -26.86
N VAL A 210 -17.59 -10.94 -25.75
CA VAL A 210 -16.23 -11.33 -25.37
C VAL A 210 -16.24 -12.10 -24.06
N ALA A 211 -15.35 -13.08 -23.94
CA ALA A 211 -15.18 -13.85 -22.72
C ALA A 211 -14.10 -13.22 -21.84
N CYS A 212 -14.33 -13.19 -20.52
CA CYS A 212 -13.31 -12.82 -19.56
C CYS A 212 -12.11 -13.75 -19.68
N PRO A 213 -10.88 -13.25 -19.88
CA PRO A 213 -9.70 -14.10 -19.95
C PRO A 213 -9.36 -14.79 -18.61
N ASN A 214 -9.97 -14.36 -17.49
CA ASN A 214 -9.75 -14.93 -16.17
C ASN A 214 -10.82 -15.95 -15.75
N CYS A 215 -12.10 -15.58 -15.75
CA CYS A 215 -13.17 -16.46 -15.30
C CYS A 215 -14.01 -17.10 -16.42
N GLY A 216 -13.77 -16.74 -17.68
CA GLY A 216 -14.54 -17.22 -18.82
C GLY A 216 -15.96 -16.64 -18.95
N ALA A 217 -16.39 -15.77 -18.03
CA ALA A 217 -17.71 -15.14 -18.12
C ALA A 217 -17.82 -14.26 -19.37
N SER A 218 -18.88 -14.45 -20.15
CA SER A 218 -19.13 -13.70 -21.38
C SER A 218 -19.97 -12.46 -21.12
N PHE A 219 -19.61 -11.35 -21.76
CA PHE A 219 -20.38 -10.10 -21.71
C PHE A 219 -20.21 -9.32 -23.01
N LYS A 220 -21.15 -8.40 -23.25
CA LYS A 220 -21.20 -7.61 -24.47
C LYS A 220 -20.30 -6.38 -24.35
N VAL A 221 -19.44 -6.17 -25.33
CA VAL A 221 -18.61 -4.96 -25.46
C VAL A 221 -18.94 -4.27 -26.78
N SER A 222 -19.15 -2.96 -26.72
CA SER A 222 -19.51 -2.12 -27.86
C SER A 222 -18.37 -1.22 -28.33
N GLN A 223 -17.21 -1.26 -27.66
CA GLN A 223 -16.04 -0.45 -28.03
C GLN A 223 -14.77 -1.24 -27.70
N THR A 224 -13.66 -0.84 -28.32
CA THR A 224 -12.32 -1.28 -27.92
C THR A 224 -11.86 -0.46 -26.72
N GLY A 225 -11.03 -1.05 -25.86
CA GLY A 225 -10.51 -0.35 -24.68
C GLY A 225 -10.43 -1.24 -23.45
N ARG A 226 -10.24 -0.62 -22.29
CA ARG A 226 -10.09 -1.30 -21.00
C ARG A 226 -11.45 -1.52 -20.34
N TYR A 227 -11.69 -2.75 -19.91
CA TYR A 227 -12.92 -3.18 -19.27
C TYR A 227 -12.62 -3.91 -17.96
N LYS A 228 -13.62 -3.99 -17.09
CA LYS A 228 -13.58 -4.76 -15.84
C LYS A 228 -14.66 -5.83 -15.87
N CYS A 229 -14.29 -7.07 -15.57
CA CYS A 229 -15.22 -8.18 -15.58
C CYS A 229 -16.24 -8.02 -14.42
N PRO A 230 -17.55 -8.05 -14.68
CA PRO A 230 -18.57 -7.93 -13.63
C PRO A 230 -18.62 -9.16 -12.71
N SER A 231 -18.14 -10.32 -13.17
CA SER A 231 -18.14 -11.55 -12.38
C SER A 231 -16.93 -11.65 -11.43
N CYS A 232 -15.72 -11.39 -11.92
CA CYS A 232 -14.48 -11.59 -11.14
C CYS A 232 -13.65 -10.32 -10.93
N ALA A 233 -14.19 -9.15 -11.27
CA ALA A 233 -13.52 -7.84 -11.16
C ALA A 233 -12.19 -7.70 -11.93
N THR A 234 -11.81 -8.68 -12.76
CA THR A 234 -10.56 -8.67 -13.51
C THR A 234 -10.59 -7.63 -14.62
N ALA A 235 -9.55 -6.80 -14.71
CA ALA A 235 -9.39 -5.87 -15.81
C ALA A 235 -8.83 -6.60 -17.06
N PHE A 236 -9.42 -6.33 -18.22
CA PHE A 236 -8.99 -6.85 -19.53
C PHE A 236 -9.09 -5.74 -20.59
N VAL A 237 -8.28 -5.80 -21.64
CA VAL A 237 -8.29 -4.89 -22.78
C VAL A 237 -8.87 -5.62 -23.97
N VAL A 238 -9.80 -4.96 -24.66
CA VAL A 238 -10.30 -5.38 -25.98
C VAL A 238 -9.57 -4.57 -27.02
N ASP A 239 -8.62 -5.21 -27.69
CA ASP A 239 -7.72 -4.63 -28.67
C ASP A 239 -8.32 -4.76 -30.09
N PRO A 240 -8.27 -3.70 -30.91
CA PRO A 240 -8.82 -3.72 -32.27
C PRO A 240 -8.14 -4.71 -33.22
N GLN A 241 -6.87 -5.06 -33.00
CA GLN A 241 -6.09 -5.94 -33.87
C GLN A 241 -5.98 -7.37 -33.32
N PHE A 242 -5.97 -7.51 -31.99
CA PHE A 242 -5.54 -8.75 -31.34
C PHE A 242 -6.59 -9.43 -30.47
N GLY A 243 -7.81 -8.89 -30.36
CA GLY A 243 -8.87 -9.52 -29.59
C GLY A 243 -8.87 -9.10 -28.12
N VAL A 244 -9.07 -10.06 -27.22
CA VAL A 244 -9.30 -9.81 -25.78
C VAL A 244 -8.11 -10.31 -24.98
N GLU A 245 -7.46 -9.42 -24.24
CA GLU A 245 -6.30 -9.75 -23.41
C GLU A 245 -6.47 -9.26 -21.97
N LEU A 246 -5.81 -9.90 -21.01
CA LEU A 246 -5.75 -9.37 -19.64
C LEU A 246 -5.11 -7.97 -19.66
N ALA A 247 -5.75 -7.03 -18.98
CA ALA A 247 -5.22 -5.68 -18.90
C ALA A 247 -3.98 -5.76 -18.03
N PRO A 248 -2.94 -4.98 -18.34
CA PRO A 248 -1.81 -4.86 -17.45
C PRO A 248 -2.30 -4.33 -16.09
N ALA A 249 -2.45 -5.23 -15.13
CA ALA A 249 -2.75 -4.88 -13.76
C ALA A 249 -1.44 -4.42 -13.15
N THR A 250 -1.12 -3.14 -13.31
CA THR A 250 -0.04 -2.51 -12.55
C THR A 250 -0.40 -2.58 -11.08
N SER A 251 0.19 -3.55 -10.40
CA SER A 251 0.02 -3.72 -8.97
C SER A 251 1.28 -3.22 -8.30
N GLN A 252 1.13 -2.24 -7.43
CA GLN A 252 2.20 -1.73 -6.60
C GLN A 252 1.89 -2.13 -5.15
N LEU A 253 2.89 -2.70 -4.49
CA LEU A 253 2.84 -3.07 -3.08
C LEU A 253 3.94 -2.30 -2.36
N THR A 254 3.66 -1.80 -1.17
CA THR A 254 4.67 -1.27 -0.25
C THR A 254 4.70 -2.19 0.95
N LEU A 255 5.86 -2.79 1.22
CA LEU A 255 6.03 -3.85 2.21
C LEU A 255 7.27 -3.57 3.06
N ALA A 256 7.26 -4.06 4.30
CA ALA A 256 8.45 -4.09 5.13
C ALA A 256 9.31 -5.33 4.83
N PHE A 257 10.59 -5.30 5.19
CA PHE A 257 11.51 -6.45 5.04
C PHE A 257 11.30 -7.56 6.10
N THR A 258 10.16 -7.59 6.79
CA THR A 258 9.88 -8.60 7.80
C THR A 258 9.59 -9.97 7.17
N PRO A 259 9.86 -11.08 7.88
CA PRO A 259 9.58 -12.43 7.38
C PRO A 259 8.11 -12.65 6.99
N GLU A 260 7.18 -12.05 7.71
CA GLU A 260 5.73 -12.18 7.50
C GLU A 260 5.30 -11.45 6.22
N CYS A 261 5.83 -10.24 6.00
CA CYS A 261 5.59 -9.51 4.75
C CYS A 261 6.17 -10.26 3.54
N ARG A 262 7.33 -10.91 3.70
CA ARG A 262 7.94 -11.75 2.67
C ARG A 262 7.11 -12.99 2.35
N GLU A 263 6.52 -13.64 3.36
CA GLU A 263 5.60 -14.76 3.14
C GLU A 263 4.36 -14.32 2.35
N GLY A 264 3.73 -13.22 2.76
CA GLY A 264 2.60 -12.63 2.04
C GLY A 264 2.94 -12.24 0.61
N PHE A 265 4.13 -11.67 0.39
CA PHE A 265 4.65 -11.34 -0.94
C PHE A 265 4.78 -12.57 -1.84
N ASN A 266 5.30 -13.68 -1.31
CA ASN A 266 5.46 -14.93 -2.07
C ASN A 266 4.10 -15.53 -2.46
N LEU A 267 3.11 -15.49 -1.57
CA LEU A 267 1.74 -15.92 -1.88
C LEU A 267 1.11 -15.06 -2.98
N TYR A 268 1.29 -13.74 -2.91
CA TYR A 268 0.85 -12.81 -3.92
C TYR A 268 1.52 -13.08 -5.28
N LEU A 269 2.84 -13.28 -5.27
CA LEU A 269 3.63 -13.59 -6.45
C LEU A 269 3.15 -14.88 -7.13
N GLY A 270 2.93 -15.94 -6.37
CA GLY A 270 2.42 -17.22 -6.90
C GLY A 270 1.00 -17.10 -7.46
N ALA A 271 0.12 -16.33 -6.81
CA ALA A 271 -1.22 -16.06 -7.35
C ALA A 271 -1.17 -15.26 -8.67
N MET A 272 -0.28 -14.27 -8.75
CA MET A 272 -0.10 -13.43 -9.93
C MET A 272 0.54 -14.21 -11.09
N CYS A 273 1.60 -14.98 -10.86
CA CYS A 273 2.23 -15.85 -11.85
C CYS A 273 1.20 -16.80 -12.48
N ARG A 274 0.42 -17.52 -11.66
CA ARG A 274 -0.64 -18.43 -12.13
C ARG A 274 -1.70 -17.70 -12.96
N ARG A 275 -2.14 -16.52 -12.52
CA ARG A 275 -3.13 -15.71 -13.26
C ARG A 275 -2.58 -15.19 -14.60
N SER A 276 -1.30 -14.87 -14.66
CA SER A 276 -0.62 -14.38 -15.86
C SER A 276 -0.11 -15.50 -16.78
N GLY A 277 -0.38 -16.77 -16.45
CA GLY A 277 -0.02 -17.91 -17.28
C GLY A 277 1.46 -18.33 -17.20
N TYR A 278 2.18 -17.91 -16.17
CA TYR A 278 3.52 -18.41 -15.85
C TYR A 278 3.42 -19.79 -15.20
N SER A 279 4.38 -20.67 -15.50
CA SER A 279 4.46 -22.01 -14.93
C SER A 279 4.93 -21.99 -13.48
N GLU A 280 4.79 -23.11 -12.77
CA GLU A 280 5.37 -23.26 -11.43
C GLU A 280 6.91 -23.19 -11.45
N ALA A 281 7.55 -23.63 -12.54
CA ALA A 281 8.99 -23.48 -12.72
C ALA A 281 9.39 -22.01 -12.83
N ASP A 282 8.65 -21.22 -13.60
CA ASP A 282 8.84 -19.78 -13.74
C ASP A 282 8.67 -19.07 -12.39
N TYR A 283 7.64 -19.43 -11.62
CA TYR A 283 7.43 -18.90 -10.28
C TYR A 283 8.62 -19.18 -9.36
N ASN A 284 9.15 -20.41 -9.36
CA ASN A 284 10.29 -20.77 -8.51
C ASN A 284 11.56 -19.99 -8.89
N GLN A 285 11.83 -19.82 -10.19
CA GLN A 285 12.95 -19.00 -10.66
C GLN A 285 12.76 -17.53 -10.28
N LEU A 286 11.57 -16.99 -10.52
CA LEU A 286 11.24 -15.61 -10.18
C LEU A 286 11.40 -15.37 -8.68
N LYS A 287 10.87 -16.27 -7.85
CA LYS A 287 11.00 -16.22 -6.39
C LYS A 287 12.46 -16.21 -5.96
N GLN A 288 13.28 -17.10 -6.51
CA GLN A 288 14.72 -17.15 -6.19
C GLN A 288 15.43 -15.83 -6.54
N GLY A 289 15.16 -15.28 -7.72
CA GLY A 289 15.75 -14.00 -8.14
C GLY A 289 15.30 -12.84 -7.25
N LEU A 290 14.01 -12.76 -6.94
CA LEU A 290 13.45 -11.70 -6.10
C LEU A 290 13.91 -11.79 -4.64
N ASP A 291 14.02 -13.00 -4.08
CA ASP A 291 14.55 -13.22 -2.72
C ASP A 291 15.99 -12.70 -2.61
N GLN A 292 16.84 -12.95 -3.63
CA GLN A 292 18.20 -12.42 -3.65
C GLN A 292 18.21 -10.89 -3.71
N ILE A 293 17.34 -10.29 -4.52
CA ILE A 293 17.24 -8.83 -4.62
C ILE A 293 16.82 -8.23 -3.28
N LEU A 294 15.78 -8.77 -2.65
CA LEU A 294 15.30 -8.31 -1.35
C LEU A 294 16.40 -8.41 -0.29
N GLN A 295 17.13 -9.52 -0.25
CA GLN A 295 18.24 -9.71 0.68
C GLN A 295 19.40 -8.75 0.39
N GLY A 296 19.77 -8.59 -0.89
CA GLY A 296 20.85 -7.68 -1.29
C GLY A 296 20.51 -6.22 -0.98
N VAL A 297 19.27 -5.79 -1.24
CA VAL A 297 18.79 -4.44 -0.87
C VAL A 297 18.78 -4.26 0.64
N LEU A 298 18.26 -5.22 1.40
CA LEU A 298 18.21 -5.14 2.87
C LEU A 298 19.62 -4.98 3.48
N GLN A 299 20.60 -5.72 2.97
CA GLN A 299 21.97 -5.65 3.47
C GLN A 299 22.68 -4.37 3.03
N ASN A 300 22.65 -4.04 1.74
CA ASN A 300 23.43 -2.92 1.21
C ASN A 300 22.80 -1.54 1.46
N CYS A 301 21.47 -1.44 1.47
CA CYS A 301 20.77 -0.17 1.68
C CYS A 301 20.41 0.08 3.14
N TYR A 302 20.08 -0.97 3.88
CA TYR A 302 19.48 -0.85 5.22
C TYR A 302 20.27 -1.54 6.33
N GLN A 303 21.44 -2.10 6.04
CA GLN A 303 22.31 -2.75 7.04
C GLN A 303 21.58 -3.82 7.86
N GLY A 304 20.63 -4.52 7.26
CA GLY A 304 19.84 -5.56 7.95
C GLY A 304 18.65 -5.06 8.76
N ARG A 305 18.30 -3.76 8.74
CA ARG A 305 17.11 -3.24 9.43
C ARG A 305 15.82 -3.70 8.75
N ILE A 306 15.19 -4.73 9.30
CA ILE A 306 14.03 -5.42 8.72
C ILE A 306 12.72 -4.63 8.73
N TYR A 307 12.62 -3.57 9.54
CA TYR A 307 11.41 -2.73 9.64
C TYR A 307 11.38 -1.60 8.60
N GLU A 308 12.42 -1.49 7.79
CA GLU A 308 12.44 -0.60 6.63
C GLU A 308 11.50 -1.11 5.54
N SER A 309 11.09 -0.22 4.65
CA SER A 309 10.11 -0.54 3.60
C SER A 309 10.71 -0.45 2.19
N TYR A 310 10.15 -1.24 1.30
CA TYR A 310 10.37 -1.18 -0.14
C TYR A 310 9.03 -1.16 -0.86
N ALA A 311 8.98 -0.50 -2.01
CA ALA A 311 7.87 -0.62 -2.93
C ALA A 311 8.24 -1.52 -4.11
N VAL A 312 7.32 -2.38 -4.52
CA VAL A 312 7.48 -3.28 -5.66
C VAL A 312 6.28 -3.13 -6.59
N ALA A 313 6.55 -2.86 -7.86
CA ALA A 313 5.55 -2.72 -8.89
C ALA A 313 5.71 -3.83 -9.94
N PHE A 314 4.60 -4.47 -10.27
CA PHE A 314 4.50 -5.47 -11.31
C PHE A 314 3.79 -4.90 -12.51
N LEU A 315 4.48 -4.88 -13.65
CA LEU A 315 4.00 -4.38 -14.92
C LEU A 315 3.96 -5.55 -15.91
N PRO A 316 2.87 -6.33 -15.92
CA PRO A 316 2.74 -7.44 -16.85
C PRO A 316 2.56 -6.90 -18.28
N ALA A 317 3.30 -7.47 -19.24
CA ALA A 317 3.17 -7.27 -20.67
C ALA A 317 3.08 -8.64 -21.39
N ARG A 318 2.68 -8.66 -22.67
CA ARG A 318 2.28 -9.88 -23.41
C ARG A 318 3.16 -11.14 -23.24
N ARG A 319 4.49 -10.98 -23.14
CA ARG A 319 5.45 -12.09 -22.96
C ARG A 319 6.50 -11.80 -21.89
N ASN A 320 6.28 -10.74 -21.12
CA ASN A 320 7.30 -10.19 -20.25
C ASN A 320 6.66 -9.61 -19.00
N LEU A 321 7.14 -9.99 -17.83
CA LEU A 321 6.76 -9.39 -16.56
C LEU A 321 7.86 -8.42 -16.16
N GLN A 322 7.62 -7.13 -16.31
CA GLN A 322 8.54 -6.13 -15.78
C GLN A 322 8.26 -5.93 -14.28
N ILE A 323 9.32 -5.96 -13.48
CA ILE A 323 9.29 -5.79 -12.03
C ILE A 323 10.16 -4.59 -11.69
N LYS A 324 9.64 -3.71 -10.84
CA LYS A 324 10.37 -2.53 -10.37
C LYS A 324 10.36 -2.50 -8.85
N PHE A 325 11.54 -2.54 -8.25
CA PHE A 325 11.72 -2.20 -6.84
C PHE A 325 12.06 -0.73 -6.73
N ILE A 326 11.42 -0.06 -5.79
CA ILE A 326 11.69 1.33 -5.42
C ILE A 326 12.10 1.30 -3.95
N VAL A 327 13.32 1.75 -3.71
CA VAL A 327 13.98 1.70 -2.40
C VAL A 327 14.32 3.13 -2.02
N ALA A 328 13.83 3.61 -0.88
CA ALA A 328 14.00 5.00 -0.46
C ALA A 328 15.39 5.32 0.15
N GLY A 329 16.18 4.29 0.49
CA GLY A 329 17.47 4.41 1.17
C GLY A 329 18.66 4.87 0.30
N PRO A 330 19.89 4.46 0.63
CA PRO A 330 21.09 4.78 -0.15
C PRO A 330 20.95 4.34 -1.61
N THR A 331 21.49 5.16 -2.51
CA THR A 331 21.56 4.84 -3.94
C THR A 331 22.67 3.81 -4.17
N LEU A 332 22.29 2.59 -4.60
CA LEU A 332 23.25 1.60 -5.09
C LEU A 332 23.85 2.11 -6.40
N GLN A 333 25.18 2.07 -6.50
CA GLN A 333 25.93 2.53 -7.66
C GLN A 333 26.79 1.39 -8.23
N GLY A 334 27.14 1.46 -9.51
CA GLY A 334 27.95 0.44 -10.18
C GLY A 334 27.13 -0.69 -10.81
N ASP A 335 27.79 -1.82 -11.09
CA ASP A 335 27.17 -2.92 -11.83
C ASP A 335 26.13 -3.65 -10.95
N PRO A 336 24.84 -3.73 -11.36
CA PRO A 336 23.83 -4.53 -10.68
C PRO A 336 24.24 -5.98 -10.42
N ARG A 337 25.06 -6.57 -11.30
CA ARG A 337 25.50 -7.97 -11.19
C ARG A 337 26.40 -8.21 -9.98
N ALA A 338 27.09 -7.18 -9.50
CA ALA A 338 27.89 -7.27 -8.27
C ALA A 338 27.00 -7.44 -7.03
N TYR A 339 25.81 -6.84 -7.04
CA TYR A 339 24.85 -6.92 -5.94
C TYR A 339 23.92 -8.13 -6.04
N PHE A 340 23.53 -8.50 -7.27
CA PHE A 340 22.48 -9.49 -7.52
C PHE A 340 22.89 -10.52 -8.59
N PRO A 341 23.95 -11.34 -8.36
CA PRO A 341 24.51 -12.19 -9.41
C PRO A 341 23.56 -13.28 -9.92
N ALA A 342 22.74 -13.90 -9.05
CA ALA A 342 21.81 -14.94 -9.48
C ALA A 342 20.55 -14.33 -10.12
N ALA A 343 20.06 -13.22 -9.59
CA ALA A 343 18.94 -12.49 -10.18
C ALA A 343 19.28 -11.96 -11.57
N ALA A 344 20.53 -11.52 -11.81
CA ALA A 344 20.98 -11.09 -13.13
C ALA A 344 21.11 -12.25 -14.14
N GLN A 345 21.28 -13.49 -13.69
CA GLN A 345 21.23 -14.67 -14.57
C GLN A 345 19.78 -14.99 -14.98
N ILE A 346 18.84 -14.84 -14.04
CA ILE A 346 17.42 -15.12 -14.25
C ILE A 346 16.74 -13.99 -15.04
N MET A 347 17.13 -12.75 -14.79
CA MET A 347 16.58 -11.52 -15.40
C MET A 347 17.73 -10.69 -16.00
N PRO A 348 18.10 -10.93 -17.26
CA PRO A 348 19.33 -10.38 -17.85
C PRO A 348 19.29 -8.87 -18.10
N ASP A 349 18.10 -8.27 -18.11
CA ASP A 349 17.88 -6.82 -18.24
C ASP A 349 17.82 -6.09 -16.89
N LEU A 350 18.28 -6.74 -15.81
CA LEU A 350 18.37 -6.13 -14.49
C LEU A 350 19.25 -4.88 -14.52
N ALA A 351 18.68 -3.76 -14.11
CA ALA A 351 19.30 -2.45 -14.08
C ALA A 351 18.98 -1.72 -12.78
N MET A 352 19.94 -0.95 -12.27
CA MET A 352 19.73 -0.03 -11.14
C MET A 352 19.77 1.41 -11.66
N ARG A 353 18.87 2.24 -11.16
CA ARG A 353 18.83 3.68 -11.47
C ARG A 353 18.61 4.48 -10.18
N PRO A 354 19.20 5.68 -10.06
CA PRO A 354 18.87 6.59 -8.97
C PRO A 354 17.40 7.03 -9.09
N HIS A 355 16.70 7.10 -7.95
CA HIS A 355 15.35 7.65 -7.88
C HIS A 355 15.41 9.19 -7.72
N PRO A 356 14.56 9.98 -8.40
CA PRO A 356 14.61 11.46 -8.37
C PRO A 356 14.45 12.08 -6.99
N LYS A 357 13.74 11.39 -6.08
CA LYS A 357 13.51 11.83 -4.68
C LYS A 357 14.52 11.24 -3.69
N GLY A 358 15.65 10.73 -4.17
CA GLY A 358 16.55 9.88 -3.39
C GLY A 358 16.10 8.41 -3.40
N GLY A 359 17.07 7.49 -3.40
CA GLY A 359 16.80 6.06 -3.46
C GLY A 359 17.36 5.33 -4.69
N THR A 360 17.12 4.01 -4.70
CA THR A 360 17.45 3.12 -5.83
C THR A 360 16.18 2.57 -6.44
N VAL A 361 16.07 2.64 -7.76
CA VAL A 361 15.09 1.88 -8.54
C VAL A 361 15.81 0.69 -9.17
N VAL A 362 15.42 -0.53 -8.79
CA VAL A 362 15.89 -1.75 -9.45
C VAL A 362 14.81 -2.20 -10.43
N VAL A 363 15.13 -2.18 -11.72
CA VAL A 363 14.23 -2.58 -12.80
C VAL A 363 14.74 -3.89 -13.39
N MET A 364 13.83 -4.81 -13.67
CA MET A 364 14.13 -6.10 -14.29
C MET A 364 12.91 -6.56 -15.07
N SER A 365 13.10 -7.48 -16.00
CA SER A 365 11.99 -8.15 -16.64
C SER A 365 12.23 -9.65 -16.75
N PHE A 366 11.16 -10.39 -16.51
CA PHE A 366 11.14 -11.84 -16.60
C PHE A 366 10.36 -12.26 -17.84
N ARG A 367 11.04 -12.91 -18.76
CA ARG A 367 10.44 -13.40 -20.00
C ARG A 367 9.92 -14.81 -19.80
N ARG A 368 8.74 -15.06 -20.34
CA ARG A 368 8.13 -16.39 -20.43
C ARG A 368 8.81 -17.25 -21.50
#